data_AF-A0A183I7I5-F1
#
_entry.id   AF-A0A183I7I5-F1
#
_cell.length_a   1.000
_cell.length_b   1.000
_cell.length_c   1.000
_cell.angle_alpha   90.00
_cell.angle_beta   90.00
_cell.angle_gamma   90.00
#
_symmetry.space_group_name_H-M   'P 1'
#
loop_
_entity.id
_entity.type
_entity.pdbx_description
1 polymer ?
#
loop_
_entity_poly.entity_id
_entity_poly.type
_entity_poly.pdbx_seq_one_letter_code
_entity_poly.pdbx_strand_id
1 'polypeptide(L)'
;MISLYDDLSRIENCSFVNAQAIRFLYAFALNRRNQEGDRDRALQTVLQVTSSSNDGAAVSPDIICLAGRIYKDKFITSNYEDRESLDKAIEWYRRAFDLSPLEYSGINLITLLRARGETFENNSEMQQIAVVLNSLLGRKAVVLNSLLGRKGALANLSEYWDVATYFEVSVLAEDYPKACQAALKMAILKPPIW
;
A
#
# COMPACT_ATOMS: atom_id res chain seq x y z
N MET A 1 -11.46 12.19 12.40
CA MET A 1 -10.74 12.70 11.21
C MET A 1 -11.70 13.34 10.20
N ILE A 2 -12.65 12.61 9.60
CA ILE A 2 -13.54 13.13 8.53
C ILE A 2 -14.33 14.36 8.99
N SER A 3 -15.13 14.25 10.06
CA SER A 3 -15.95 15.38 10.55
C SER A 3 -15.09 16.58 10.93
N LEU A 4 -13.95 16.32 11.59
CA LEU A 4 -12.99 17.37 11.96
C LEU A 4 -12.47 18.12 10.73
N TYR A 5 -12.10 17.41 9.66
CA TYR A 5 -11.69 18.03 8.40
C TYR A 5 -12.83 18.83 7.76
N ASP A 6 -14.02 18.22 7.65
CA ASP A 6 -15.18 18.84 7.01
C ASP A 6 -15.58 20.12 7.75
N ASP A 7 -15.57 20.13 9.09
CA ASP A 7 -15.88 21.31 9.91
C ASP A 7 -14.83 22.41 9.75
N LEU A 8 -13.53 22.05 9.80
CA LEU A 8 -12.44 23.01 9.67
C LEU A 8 -12.34 23.60 8.25
N SER A 9 -12.67 22.82 7.21
CA SER A 9 -12.67 23.28 5.82
C SER A 9 -13.73 24.35 5.53
N ARG A 10 -14.75 24.49 6.39
CA ARG A 10 -15.79 25.52 6.29
C ARG A 10 -15.42 26.83 7.00
N ILE A 11 -14.33 26.84 7.77
CA ILE A 11 -13.88 28.04 8.47
C ILE A 11 -13.06 28.89 7.50
N GLU A 12 -13.44 30.15 7.34
CA GLU A 12 -12.68 31.11 6.54
C GLU A 12 -11.22 31.23 7.05
N ASN A 13 -10.27 31.34 6.13
CA ASN A 13 -8.83 31.45 6.41
C ASN A 13 -8.20 30.24 7.13
N CYS A 14 -8.89 29.10 7.18
CA CYS A 14 -8.37 27.86 7.75
C CYS A 14 -7.44 27.14 6.74
N SER A 15 -6.17 27.55 6.65
CA SER A 15 -5.26 27.03 5.62
C SER A 15 -4.60 25.68 5.96
N PHE A 16 -4.58 25.24 7.22
CA PHE A 16 -3.89 24.01 7.62
C PHE A 16 -4.52 22.74 7.04
N VAL A 17 -5.82 22.75 6.69
CA VAL A 17 -6.49 21.63 6.02
C VAL A 17 -5.93 21.36 4.62
N ASN A 18 -5.13 22.30 4.08
CA ASN A 18 -4.43 22.15 2.81
C ASN A 18 -3.08 21.44 2.93
N ALA A 19 -2.57 21.22 4.13
CA ALA A 19 -1.33 20.46 4.33
C ALA A 19 -1.48 19.03 3.79
N GLN A 20 -0.46 18.54 3.05
CA GLN A 20 -0.50 17.21 2.43
C GLN A 20 -0.80 16.11 3.45
N ALA A 21 -0.22 16.17 4.66
CA ALA A 21 -0.46 15.18 5.72
C ALA A 21 -1.93 15.17 6.21
N ILE A 22 -2.58 16.33 6.28
CA ILE A 22 -3.98 16.42 6.70
C ILE A 22 -4.90 15.86 5.61
N ARG A 23 -4.63 16.21 4.34
CA ARG A 23 -5.35 15.66 3.19
C ARG A 23 -5.15 14.14 3.03
N PHE A 24 -3.95 13.64 3.32
CA PHE A 24 -3.67 12.20 3.40
C PHE A 24 -4.59 11.52 4.42
N LEU A 25 -4.58 11.98 5.67
CA LEU A 25 -5.36 11.39 6.75
C LEU A 25 -6.87 11.47 6.47
N TYR A 26 -7.32 12.55 5.85
CA TYR A 26 -8.72 12.72 5.45
C TYR A 26 -9.13 11.71 4.37
N ALA A 27 -8.38 11.65 3.26
CA ALA A 27 -8.64 10.70 2.18
C ALA A 27 -8.53 9.25 2.64
N PHE A 28 -7.54 8.94 3.51
CA PHE A 28 -7.39 7.64 4.13
C PHE A 28 -8.63 7.26 4.94
N ALA A 29 -9.11 8.17 5.79
CA ALA A 29 -10.29 7.93 6.62
C ALA A 29 -11.56 7.73 5.77
N LEU A 30 -11.76 8.54 4.72
CA LEU A 30 -12.86 8.36 3.77
C LEU A 30 -12.82 6.98 3.12
N ASN A 31 -11.66 6.60 2.56
CA ASN A 31 -11.50 5.30 1.91
C ASN A 31 -11.78 4.12 2.86
N ARG A 32 -11.36 4.22 4.14
CA ARG A 32 -11.64 3.19 5.15
C ARG A 32 -13.12 3.14 5.55
N ARG A 33 -13.80 4.28 5.65
CA ARG A 33 -15.22 4.35 6.00
C ARG A 33 -16.10 3.77 4.89
N ASN A 34 -15.76 4.05 3.63
CA ASN A 34 -16.40 3.48 2.45
C ASN A 34 -17.95 3.58 2.45
N GLN A 35 -18.49 4.72 2.85
CA GLN A 35 -19.88 5.07 2.54
C GLN A 35 -20.00 5.49 1.07
N GLU A 36 -21.24 5.58 0.58
CA GLU A 36 -21.51 6.05 -0.79
C GLU A 36 -20.80 7.39 -1.06
N GLY A 37 -20.04 7.44 -2.15
CA GLY A 37 -19.24 8.61 -2.56
C GLY A 37 -17.92 8.84 -1.79
N ASP A 38 -17.62 8.10 -0.72
CA ASP A 38 -16.41 8.33 0.08
C ASP A 38 -15.13 8.09 -0.71
N ARG A 39 -15.07 7.00 -1.48
CA ARG A 39 -13.87 6.68 -2.27
C ARG A 39 -13.64 7.65 -3.40
N ASP A 40 -14.71 8.19 -3.98
CA ASP A 40 -14.60 9.21 -5.02
C ASP A 40 -14.08 10.52 -4.44
N ARG A 41 -14.58 10.92 -3.26
CA ARG A 41 -14.06 12.08 -2.51
C ARG A 41 -12.61 11.89 -2.07
N ALA A 42 -12.26 10.69 -1.60
CA ALA A 42 -10.89 10.35 -1.22
C ALA A 42 -9.95 10.46 -2.42
N LEU A 43 -10.35 9.90 -3.56
CA LEU A 43 -9.58 9.95 -4.79
C LEU A 43 -9.44 11.38 -5.30
N GLN A 44 -10.52 12.16 -5.33
CA GLN A 44 -10.49 13.57 -5.71
C GLN A 44 -9.51 14.37 -4.84
N THR A 45 -9.51 14.14 -3.52
CA THR A 45 -8.58 14.77 -2.57
C THR A 45 -7.13 14.46 -2.93
N VAL A 46 -6.81 13.18 -3.18
CA VAL A 46 -5.45 12.76 -3.52
C VAL A 46 -5.03 13.32 -4.88
N LEU A 47 -5.90 13.28 -5.89
CA LEU A 47 -5.63 13.81 -7.22
C LEU A 47 -5.34 15.31 -7.18
N GLN A 48 -6.13 16.09 -6.44
CA GLN A 48 -5.86 17.52 -6.25
C GLN A 48 -4.47 17.78 -5.68
N VAL A 49 -4.04 17.01 -4.68
CA VAL A 49 -2.67 17.14 -4.13
C VAL A 49 -1.62 16.81 -5.18
N THR A 50 -1.83 15.78 -5.99
CA THR A 50 -0.88 15.35 -7.04
C THR A 50 -0.85 16.25 -8.27
N SER A 51 -1.90 17.05 -8.52
CA SER A 51 -1.99 17.98 -9.65
C SER A 51 -1.54 19.39 -9.27
N SER A 52 -1.74 19.82 -8.03
CA SER A 52 -1.30 21.13 -7.53
C SER A 52 0.21 21.21 -7.26
N SER A 53 0.95 20.09 -7.34
CA SER A 53 2.41 20.09 -7.20
C SER A 53 3.18 20.77 -8.34
N ASN A 54 2.48 21.37 -9.31
CA ASN A 54 3.06 22.33 -10.26
C ASN A 54 3.65 23.57 -9.57
N ASP A 55 3.31 23.82 -8.29
CA ASP A 55 3.83 24.92 -7.46
C ASP A 55 5.21 24.63 -6.81
N GLY A 56 5.92 23.58 -7.25
CA GLY A 56 7.31 23.30 -6.86
C GLY A 56 7.49 22.46 -5.59
N ALA A 57 6.41 22.09 -4.89
CA ALA A 57 6.47 21.18 -3.74
C ALA A 57 6.34 19.71 -4.19
N ALA A 58 7.31 18.88 -3.85
CA ALA A 58 7.27 17.44 -4.11
C ALA A 58 6.07 16.78 -3.40
N VAL A 59 5.37 15.90 -4.11
CA VAL A 59 4.28 15.09 -3.54
C VAL A 59 4.89 13.95 -2.74
N SER A 60 4.39 13.72 -1.52
CA SER A 60 4.84 12.57 -0.72
C SER A 60 4.54 11.24 -1.42
N PRO A 61 5.47 10.26 -1.44
CA PRO A 61 5.19 8.90 -1.91
C PRO A 61 3.97 8.26 -1.25
N ASP A 62 3.67 8.59 0.02
CA ASP A 62 2.50 8.07 0.73
C ASP A 62 1.17 8.52 0.08
N ILE A 63 1.11 9.76 -0.42
CA ILE A 63 -0.08 10.29 -1.14
C ILE A 63 -0.27 9.52 -2.45
N ILE A 64 0.82 9.24 -3.17
CA ILE A 64 0.78 8.48 -4.43
C ILE A 64 0.33 7.04 -4.15
N CYS A 65 0.87 6.42 -3.09
CA CYS A 65 0.44 5.09 -2.66
C CYS A 65 -1.02 5.05 -2.18
N LEU A 66 -1.53 6.14 -1.61
CA LEU A 66 -2.94 6.22 -1.20
C LEU A 66 -3.88 6.21 -2.41
N ALA A 67 -3.52 6.86 -3.52
CA ALA A 67 -4.28 6.71 -4.77
C ALA A 67 -4.33 5.24 -5.22
N GLY A 68 -3.18 4.57 -5.23
CA GLY A 68 -3.09 3.14 -5.53
C GLY A 68 -3.94 2.29 -4.61
N ARG A 69 -3.94 2.60 -3.30
CA ARG A 69 -4.77 1.90 -2.31
C ARG A 69 -6.26 2.10 -2.54
N ILE A 70 -6.72 3.32 -2.87
CA ILE A 70 -8.13 3.58 -3.13
C ILE A 70 -8.62 2.76 -4.33
N TYR A 71 -7.85 2.73 -5.42
CA TYR A 71 -8.17 1.91 -6.59
C TYR A 71 -8.11 0.40 -6.29
N LYS A 72 -7.11 -0.05 -5.54
CA LYS A 72 -7.03 -1.44 -5.07
C LYS A 72 -8.28 -1.81 -4.26
N ASP A 73 -8.70 -0.94 -3.35
CA ASP A 73 -9.87 -1.19 -2.50
C ASP A 73 -11.17 -1.20 -3.32
N LYS A 74 -11.29 -0.37 -4.36
CA LYS A 74 -12.40 -0.45 -5.34
C LYS A 74 -12.42 -1.80 -6.05
N PHE A 75 -11.27 -2.24 -6.59
CA PHE A 75 -11.11 -3.55 -7.22
C PHE A 75 -11.50 -4.70 -6.28
N ILE A 76 -11.02 -4.71 -5.04
CA ILE A 76 -11.37 -5.74 -4.05
C ILE A 76 -12.88 -5.75 -3.76
N THR A 77 -13.49 -4.58 -3.52
CA THR A 77 -14.93 -4.52 -3.22
C THR A 77 -15.84 -4.83 -4.39
N SER A 78 -15.34 -4.71 -5.62
CA SER A 78 -16.04 -5.17 -6.83
C SER A 78 -16.02 -6.69 -6.99
N ASN A 79 -15.62 -7.44 -5.94
CA ASN A 79 -15.36 -8.87 -6.01
C ASN A 79 -14.35 -9.23 -7.11
N TYR A 80 -13.32 -8.39 -7.26
CA TYR A 80 -12.24 -8.56 -8.24
C TYR A 80 -12.67 -8.45 -9.72
N GLU A 81 -13.80 -7.78 -10.01
CA GLU A 81 -14.33 -7.63 -11.37
C GLU A 81 -13.92 -6.30 -12.05
N ASP A 82 -13.71 -5.24 -11.28
CA ASP A 82 -13.32 -3.91 -11.80
C ASP A 82 -11.84 -3.88 -12.22
N ARG A 83 -11.59 -4.32 -13.45
CA ARG A 83 -10.25 -4.34 -14.06
C ARG A 83 -9.69 -2.95 -14.32
N GLU A 84 -10.52 -1.94 -14.53
CA GLU A 84 -10.06 -0.56 -14.70
C GLU A 84 -9.43 -0.04 -13.40
N SER A 85 -10.08 -0.28 -12.26
CA SER A 85 -9.49 0.03 -10.96
C SER A 85 -8.21 -0.77 -10.68
N LEU A 86 -8.14 -2.03 -11.11
CA LEU A 86 -6.90 -2.82 -11.00
C LEU A 86 -5.74 -2.16 -11.77
N ASP A 87 -5.95 -1.80 -13.04
CA ASP A 87 -4.91 -1.19 -13.87
C ASP A 87 -4.48 0.18 -13.31
N LYS A 88 -5.44 1.00 -12.86
CA LYS A 88 -5.11 2.27 -12.20
C LYS A 88 -4.34 2.05 -10.89
N ALA A 89 -4.68 1.05 -10.09
CA ALA A 89 -3.92 0.74 -8.88
C ALA A 89 -2.45 0.40 -9.22
N ILE A 90 -2.24 -0.42 -10.26
CA ILE A 90 -0.90 -0.78 -10.76
C ILE A 90 -0.15 0.48 -11.21
N GLU A 91 -0.77 1.36 -11.99
CA GLU A 91 -0.14 2.61 -12.44
C GLU A 91 0.32 3.50 -11.27
N TRP A 92 -0.54 3.67 -10.25
CA TRP A 92 -0.22 4.49 -9.08
C TRP A 92 0.89 3.87 -8.21
N TYR A 93 0.86 2.57 -7.98
CA TYR A 93 1.92 1.90 -7.22
C TYR A 93 3.25 1.87 -7.99
N ARG A 94 3.22 1.70 -9.32
CA ARG A 94 4.40 1.83 -10.19
C ARG A 94 5.01 3.23 -10.07
N ARG A 95 4.19 4.27 -10.23
CA ARG A 95 4.64 5.66 -10.06
C ARG A 95 5.25 5.91 -8.69
N ALA A 96 4.66 5.37 -7.62
CA ALA A 96 5.18 5.54 -6.28
C ALA A 96 6.54 4.83 -6.10
N PHE A 97 6.67 3.60 -6.62
CA PHE A 97 7.88 2.82 -6.54
C PHE A 97 9.03 3.45 -7.34
N ASP A 98 8.74 3.97 -8.54
CA ASP A 98 9.71 4.68 -9.38
C ASP A 98 10.22 5.97 -8.71
N LEU A 99 9.33 6.70 -8.03
CA LEU A 99 9.68 7.91 -7.29
C LEU A 99 10.53 7.60 -6.05
N SER A 100 10.12 6.59 -5.28
CA SER A 100 10.81 6.16 -4.07
C SER A 100 10.53 4.68 -3.82
N PRO A 101 11.52 3.80 -4.00
CA PRO A 101 11.34 2.38 -3.74
C PRO A 101 11.07 2.13 -2.25
N LEU A 102 9.83 1.78 -1.92
CA LEU A 102 9.39 1.44 -0.57
C LEU A 102 8.89 -0.02 -0.55
N GLU A 103 9.08 -0.70 0.58
CA GLU A 103 8.71 -2.11 0.75
C GLU A 103 7.23 -2.33 0.40
N TYR A 104 6.36 -1.51 1.00
CA TYR A 104 4.92 -1.65 0.82
C TYR A 104 4.45 -1.26 -0.59
N SER A 105 5.07 -0.30 -1.27
CA SER A 105 4.69 0.06 -2.63
C SER A 105 5.06 -1.04 -3.62
N GLY A 106 6.27 -1.62 -3.50
CA GLY A 106 6.73 -2.73 -4.32
C GLY A 106 5.92 -4.02 -4.11
N ILE A 107 5.61 -4.38 -2.85
CA ILE A 107 4.81 -5.58 -2.54
C ILE A 107 3.39 -5.44 -3.11
N ASN A 108 2.75 -4.27 -2.94
CA ASN A 108 1.43 -4.03 -3.52
C ASN A 108 1.46 -4.08 -5.05
N LEU A 109 2.50 -3.52 -5.69
CA LEU A 109 2.66 -3.55 -7.13
C LEU A 109 2.75 -4.99 -7.67
N ILE A 110 3.64 -5.82 -7.11
CA ILE A 110 3.75 -7.24 -7.50
C ILE A 110 2.44 -7.98 -7.26
N THR A 111 1.78 -7.75 -6.12
CA THR A 111 0.49 -8.39 -5.79
C THR A 111 -0.58 -8.06 -6.82
N LEU A 112 -0.67 -6.80 -7.25
CA LEU A 112 -1.63 -6.38 -8.27
C LEU A 112 -1.28 -6.89 -9.67
N LEU A 113 0.01 -6.94 -10.03
CA LEU A 113 0.47 -7.56 -11.28
C LEU A 113 0.08 -9.06 -11.30
N ARG A 114 0.25 -9.78 -10.19
CA ARG A 114 -0.25 -11.16 -10.03
C ARG A 114 -1.77 -11.24 -10.20
N ALA A 115 -2.53 -10.33 -9.61
CA ALA A 115 -3.99 -10.28 -9.76
C ALA A 115 -4.45 -9.98 -11.20
N ARG A 116 -3.59 -9.30 -12.00
CA ARG A 116 -3.79 -9.09 -13.44
C ARG A 116 -3.43 -10.32 -14.28
N GLY A 117 -2.75 -11.31 -13.72
CA GLY A 117 -2.36 -12.57 -14.38
C GLY A 117 -0.88 -12.66 -14.76
N GLU A 118 -0.06 -11.70 -14.32
CA GLU A 118 1.39 -11.71 -14.54
C GLU A 118 2.07 -12.75 -13.63
N THR A 119 3.22 -13.26 -14.04
CA THR A 119 4.07 -14.17 -13.25
C THR A 119 5.51 -13.66 -13.24
N PHE A 120 6.33 -14.18 -12.32
CA PHE A 120 7.74 -13.78 -12.30
C PHE A 120 8.48 -14.24 -13.56
N GLU A 121 8.04 -15.30 -14.23
CA GLU A 121 8.66 -15.83 -15.44
C GLU A 121 8.37 -14.96 -16.66
N ASN A 122 7.18 -14.35 -16.74
CA ASN A 122 6.74 -13.60 -17.93
C ASN A 122 6.88 -12.08 -17.79
N ASN A 123 7.20 -11.56 -16.59
CA ASN A 123 7.20 -10.13 -16.32
C ASN A 123 8.52 -9.64 -15.70
N SER A 124 9.33 -8.94 -16.49
CA SER A 124 10.63 -8.42 -16.06
C SER A 124 10.52 -7.31 -15.01
N GLU A 125 9.43 -6.55 -14.99
CA GLU A 125 9.18 -5.52 -13.97
C GLU A 125 9.05 -6.19 -12.59
N MET A 126 8.29 -7.29 -12.48
CA MET A 126 8.18 -8.05 -11.23
C MET A 126 9.54 -8.58 -10.75
N GLN A 127 10.37 -9.08 -11.66
CA GLN A 127 11.72 -9.56 -11.33
C GLN A 127 12.59 -8.42 -10.79
N GLN A 128 12.55 -7.24 -11.42
CA GLN A 128 13.31 -6.07 -10.98
C GLN A 128 12.85 -5.57 -9.61
N ILE A 129 11.53 -5.48 -9.38
CA ILE A 129 10.98 -5.09 -8.08
C ILE A 129 11.41 -6.11 -7.01
N ALA A 130 11.39 -7.41 -7.30
CA ALA A 130 11.84 -8.44 -6.37
C ALA A 130 13.33 -8.29 -5.98
N VAL A 131 14.21 -7.94 -6.94
CA VAL A 131 15.62 -7.66 -6.65
C VAL A 131 15.76 -6.45 -5.72
N VAL A 132 15.03 -5.37 -5.99
CA VAL A 132 15.04 -4.16 -5.14
C VAL A 132 14.49 -4.45 -3.74
N LEU A 133 13.36 -5.16 -3.64
CA LEU A 133 12.78 -5.57 -2.37
C LEU A 133 13.73 -6.47 -1.59
N ASN A 134 14.45 -7.38 -2.24
CA ASN A 134 15.47 -8.20 -1.58
C ASN A 134 16.61 -7.35 -1.00
N SER A 135 17.01 -6.27 -1.69
CA SER A 135 18.00 -5.33 -1.17
C SER A 135 17.48 -4.54 0.04
N LEU A 136 16.25 -4.02 -0.04
CA LEU A 136 15.62 -3.26 1.05
C LEU A 136 15.38 -4.12 2.28
N LEU A 137 14.77 -5.29 2.10
CA LEU A 137 14.39 -6.21 3.18
C LEU A 137 15.56 -7.07 3.68
N GLY A 138 16.62 -7.22 2.88
CA GLY A 138 17.89 -7.81 3.28
C GLY A 138 18.56 -7.02 4.41
N ARG A 139 18.34 -5.70 4.49
CA ARG A 139 18.73 -4.87 5.64
C ARG A 139 17.95 -5.22 6.92
N LYS A 140 16.77 -5.83 6.79
CA LYS A 140 15.90 -6.26 7.90
C LYS A 140 15.92 -7.78 8.18
N ALA A 141 16.75 -8.57 7.49
CA ALA A 141 16.88 -10.03 7.65
C ALA A 141 15.61 -10.88 7.39
N VAL A 142 14.53 -10.31 6.83
CA VAL A 142 13.21 -10.96 6.71
C VAL A 142 13.07 -11.82 5.45
N VAL A 143 13.48 -11.29 4.28
CA VAL A 143 13.20 -11.92 2.97
C VAL A 143 14.17 -13.04 2.59
N LEU A 144 15.48 -12.85 2.79
CA LEU A 144 16.47 -13.89 2.49
C LEU A 144 16.17 -15.19 3.25
N ASN A 145 15.66 -15.09 4.48
CA ASN A 145 15.32 -16.27 5.27
C ASN A 145 14.00 -16.93 4.82
N SER A 146 13.03 -16.15 4.33
CA SER A 146 11.77 -16.67 3.77
C SER A 146 11.98 -17.31 2.39
N LEU A 147 12.73 -16.67 1.49
CA LEU A 147 13.04 -17.23 0.15
C LEU A 147 14.05 -18.39 0.19
N LEU A 148 15.01 -18.39 1.12
CA LEU A 148 16.02 -19.46 1.25
C LEU A 148 15.66 -20.56 2.27
N GLY A 149 14.42 -20.59 2.78
CA GLY A 149 13.96 -21.69 3.64
C GLY A 149 14.59 -21.77 5.03
N ARG A 150 15.23 -20.70 5.53
CA ARG A 150 15.88 -20.73 6.85
C ARG A 150 14.85 -20.62 7.98
N LYS A 151 14.64 -21.73 8.70
CA LYS A 151 13.84 -21.81 9.93
C LYS A 151 14.40 -20.83 10.99
N GLY A 152 13.56 -19.99 11.59
CA GLY A 152 13.90 -19.16 12.76
C GLY A 152 13.67 -17.65 12.64
N ALA A 153 13.54 -17.10 11.42
CA ALA A 153 13.39 -15.65 11.23
C ALA A 153 12.06 -15.10 11.78
N LEU A 154 10.95 -15.80 11.51
CA LEU A 154 9.62 -15.34 11.93
C LEU A 154 9.47 -15.29 13.46
N ALA A 155 10.09 -16.21 14.20
CA ALA A 155 9.97 -16.27 15.66
C ALA A 155 10.49 -15.00 16.36
N ASN A 156 11.48 -14.34 15.77
CA ASN A 156 12.14 -13.16 16.34
C ASN A 156 11.44 -11.83 16.00
N LEU A 157 10.48 -11.80 15.07
CA LEU A 157 9.79 -10.57 14.68
C LEU A 157 8.77 -10.14 15.74
N SER A 158 8.99 -9.04 16.45
CA SER A 158 8.02 -8.50 17.43
C SER A 158 7.04 -7.50 16.81
N GLU A 159 7.47 -6.81 15.75
CA GLU A 159 6.69 -5.73 15.14
C GLU A 159 5.66 -6.27 14.16
N TYR A 160 4.41 -5.83 14.30
CA TYR A 160 3.31 -6.28 13.45
C TYR A 160 3.61 -6.08 11.96
N TRP A 161 4.11 -4.90 11.59
CA TRP A 161 4.39 -4.55 10.19
C TRP A 161 5.45 -5.43 9.56
N ASP A 162 6.46 -5.86 10.33
CA ASP A 162 7.47 -6.81 9.84
C ASP A 162 6.86 -8.21 9.64
N VAL A 163 5.97 -8.64 10.54
CA VAL A 163 5.25 -9.93 10.39
C VAL A 163 4.27 -9.89 9.21
N ALA A 164 3.55 -8.78 9.01
CA ALA A 164 2.65 -8.60 7.87
C ALA A 164 3.41 -8.59 6.55
N THR A 165 4.57 -7.93 6.51
CA THR A 165 5.46 -7.95 5.33
C THR A 165 5.96 -9.37 5.05
N TYR A 166 6.36 -10.12 6.09
CA TYR A 166 6.75 -11.53 5.94
C TYR A 166 5.60 -12.37 5.38
N PHE A 167 4.37 -12.17 5.86
CA PHE A 167 3.17 -12.83 5.35
C PHE A 167 2.98 -12.58 3.85
N GLU A 168 2.97 -11.31 3.42
CA GLU A 168 2.75 -10.94 2.01
C GLU A 168 3.82 -11.52 1.10
N VAL A 169 5.09 -11.46 1.49
CA VAL A 169 6.20 -12.04 0.71
C VAL A 169 6.10 -13.57 0.65
N SER A 170 5.72 -14.23 1.74
CA SER A 170 5.51 -15.69 1.73
C SER A 170 4.37 -16.10 0.81
N VAL A 171 3.29 -15.31 0.72
CA VAL A 171 2.20 -15.54 -0.25
C VAL A 171 2.70 -15.35 -1.68
N LEU A 172 3.47 -14.29 -1.95
CA LEU A 172 4.05 -14.04 -3.27
C LEU A 172 5.03 -15.13 -3.72
N ALA A 173 5.74 -15.74 -2.77
CA ALA A 173 6.63 -16.88 -3.01
C ALA A 173 5.92 -18.25 -2.99
N GLU A 174 4.60 -18.26 -2.82
CA GLU A 174 3.77 -19.48 -2.70
C GLU A 174 4.18 -20.42 -1.55
N ASP A 175 4.90 -19.91 -0.53
CA ASP A 175 5.24 -20.63 0.69
C ASP A 175 4.11 -20.47 1.73
N TYR A 176 2.99 -21.14 1.44
CA TYR A 176 1.80 -21.10 2.28
C TYR A 176 2.03 -21.60 3.72
N PRO A 177 2.88 -22.61 3.99
CA PRO A 177 3.22 -22.98 5.37
C PRO A 177 3.80 -21.81 6.18
N LYS A 178 4.70 -21.00 5.60
CA LYS A 178 5.23 -19.79 6.26
C LYS A 178 4.18 -18.69 6.35
N ALA A 179 3.36 -18.50 5.33
CA ALA A 179 2.27 -17.54 5.36
C ALA A 179 1.29 -17.85 6.52
N CYS A 180 0.91 -19.11 6.70
CA CYS A 180 0.04 -19.52 7.81
C CYS A 180 0.67 -19.24 9.18
N GLN A 181 1.98 -19.49 9.36
CA GLN A 181 2.68 -19.18 10.60
C GLN A 181 2.70 -17.67 10.87
N ALA A 182 2.91 -16.85 9.84
CA ALA A 182 2.92 -15.40 9.95
C ALA A 182 1.53 -14.85 10.28
N ALA A 183 0.48 -15.38 9.65
CA ALA A 183 -0.90 -15.03 9.94
C ALA A 183 -1.26 -15.34 11.42
N LEU A 184 -0.85 -16.50 11.94
CA LEU A 184 -1.01 -16.82 13.36
C LEU A 184 -0.28 -15.81 14.25
N LYS A 185 0.96 -15.46 13.91
CA LYS A 185 1.74 -14.49 14.69
C LYS A 185 1.10 -13.09 14.67
N MET A 186 0.59 -12.65 13.52
CA MET A 186 -0.17 -11.40 13.42
C MET A 186 -1.36 -11.40 14.37
N ALA A 187 -2.13 -12.50 14.45
CA ALA A 187 -3.25 -12.61 15.38
C ALA A 187 -2.83 -12.48 16.85
N ILE A 188 -1.67 -13.05 17.22
CA ILE A 188 -1.10 -12.94 18.58
C ILE A 188 -0.68 -11.50 18.89
N LEU A 189 -0.11 -10.78 17.92
CA LEU A 189 0.38 -9.41 18.09
C LEU A 189 -0.73 -8.36 18.23
N LYS A 190 -2.01 -8.73 18.04
CA LYS A 190 -3.18 -7.84 18.21
C LYS A 190 -3.02 -6.51 17.45
N PRO A 191 -3.05 -6.55 16.11
CA PRO A 191 -2.74 -5.39 15.30
C PRO A 191 -3.71 -4.23 15.50
N PRO A 192 -3.28 -3.01 15.14
CA PRO A 192 -4.21 -1.91 14.98
C PRO A 192 -5.31 -2.27 13.96
N ILE A 193 -6.51 -1.73 14.17
CA ILE A 193 -7.70 -2.01 13.33
C ILE A 193 -7.63 -1.23 11.99
N TRP A 194 -6.74 -0.25 11.86
CA TRP A 194 -6.71 0.72 10.77
C TRP A 194 -5.89 0.29 9.55
#